data_AF-E4Z601-F1
#
_entry.id   AF-E4Z601-F1
#
_cell.length_a   1.000
_cell.length_b   1.000
_cell.length_c   1.000
_cell.angle_alpha   90.00
_cell.angle_beta   90.00
_cell.angle_gamma   90.00
#
_symmetry.space_group_name_H-M   'P 1'
#
loop_
_entity.id
_entity.type
_entity.pdbx_description
1 polymer ?
#
loop_
_entity_poly.entity_id
_entity_poly.type
_entity_poly.pdbx_seq_one_letter_code
_entity_poly.pdbx_strand_id
1 'polypeptide(L)' 'RAMEFTTNSDVWSFACTVWEMFTRGQTPYGNCRCWNDILTSIDRGQVPPRPESMSRQGRDFYGLYHFL' A
#
# COMPACT_ATOMS: atom_id res chain seq x y z
N ARG A 1 11.70 19.13 -4.58
CA ARG A 1 10.78 19.04 -3.42
C ARG A 1 11.60 18.45 -2.27
N ALA A 2 11.59 19.06 -1.09
CA ALA A 2 12.26 18.47 0.07
C ALA A 2 11.53 17.19 0.49
N MET A 3 12.24 16.23 1.10
CA MET A 3 11.63 15.04 1.67
C MET A 3 10.88 15.43 2.94
N GLU A 4 9.56 15.25 2.95
CA GLU A 4 8.69 15.57 4.08
C GLU A 4 8.18 14.27 4.71
N PHE A 5 8.34 14.17 6.03
CA PHE A 5 7.79 13.08 6.83
C PHE A 5 6.56 13.59 7.56
N THR A 6 5.46 12.87 7.44
CA THR A 6 4.17 13.25 8.02
C THR A 6 3.51 12.04 8.65
N THR A 7 2.56 12.25 9.56
CA THR A 7 1.73 11.14 10.06
C THR A 7 1.04 10.39 8.92
N ASN A 8 0.66 11.07 7.84
CA ASN A 8 0.08 10.43 6.67
C ASN A 8 1.07 9.51 5.95
N SER A 9 2.36 9.88 5.84
CA SER A 9 3.38 8.98 5.28
C SER A 9 3.64 7.76 6.16
N ASP A 10 3.49 7.90 7.48
CA ASP A 10 3.58 6.77 8.42
C ASP A 10 2.38 5.83 8.26
N VAL A 11 1.16 6.37 8.15
CA VAL A 11 -0.06 5.58 7.91
C VAL A 11 0.02 4.83 6.58
N TRP A 12 0.54 5.46 5.52
CA TRP A 12 0.80 4.81 4.24
C TRP A 12 1.77 3.63 4.38
N SER A 13 2.91 3.85 5.05
CA SER A 13 3.93 2.83 5.26
C SER A 13 3.40 1.66 6.10
N PHE A 14 2.59 1.95 7.12
CA PHE A 14 1.94 0.93 7.94
C PHE A 14 0.92 0.10 7.15
N ALA A 15 0.16 0.70 6.22
CA ALA A 15 -0.74 -0.04 5.33
C ALA A 15 0.01 -1.04 4.43
N CYS A 16 1.18 -0.65 3.91
CA CYS A 16 2.09 -1.57 3.21
C CYS A 16 2.50 -2.74 4.12
N THR A 17 2.91 -2.48 5.37
CA THR A 17 3.28 -3.54 6.33
C THR A 17 2.14 -4.50 6.63
N VAL A 18 0.92 -4.00 6.81
CA VAL A 18 -0.27 -4.86 7.00
C VAL A 18 -0.50 -5.73 5.75
N TRP A 19 -0.36 -5.17 4.55
CA TRP A 19 -0.47 -5.92 3.30
C TRP A 19 0.57 -7.05 3.21
N GLU A 20 1.82 -6.76 3.56
CA GLU A 20 2.91 -7.75 3.62
C GLU A 20 2.58 -8.90 4.57
N MET A 21 2.00 -8.63 5.74
CA MET A 21 1.59 -9.67 6.70
C MET A 21 0.54 -10.62 6.09
N PHE A 22 -0.47 -10.08 5.40
CA PHE A 22 -1.55 -10.90 4.81
C PHE A 22 -1.13 -11.68 3.57
N THR A 23 -0.14 -11.19 2.82
CA THR A 23 0.43 -11.89 1.67
C THR A 23 1.58 -12.83 2.05
N ARG A 24 1.89 -12.97 3.35
CA ARG A 24 3.01 -13.79 3.86
C ARG A 24 4.37 -13.32 3.33
N GLY A 25 4.58 -12.01 3.32
CA GLY A 25 5.85 -11.37 2.99
C GLY A 25 6.08 -11.10 1.51
N GLN A 26 5.03 -11.02 0.68
CA GLN A 26 5.19 -10.50 -0.68
C GLN A 26 5.52 -9.01 -0.65
N THR A 27 6.10 -8.49 -1.72
CA THR A 27 6.44 -7.07 -1.86
C THR A 27 5.26 -6.28 -2.46
N PRO A 28 4.79 -5.20 -1.82
CA PRO A 28 3.83 -4.27 -2.41
C PRO A 28 4.34 -3.76 -3.75
N TYR A 29 3.48 -3.73 -4.77
CA TYR A 29 3.85 -3.35 -6.15
C TYR A 29 5.01 -4.19 -6.75
N GLY A 30 5.24 -5.42 -6.29
CA GLY A 30 6.36 -6.27 -6.75
C GLY A 30 6.34 -6.63 -8.25
N ASN A 31 5.26 -6.32 -8.96
CA ASN A 31 5.17 -6.43 -10.42
C ASN A 31 5.74 -5.23 -11.17
N CYS A 32 5.99 -4.11 -10.50
CA CYS A 32 6.61 -2.91 -11.07
C CYS A 32 8.11 -3.14 -11.28
N ARG A 33 8.67 -2.64 -12.38
CA ARG A 33 10.08 -2.87 -12.72
C ARG A 33 11.01 -1.83 -12.11
N CYS A 34 10.48 -0.63 -11.83
CA CYS A 34 11.24 0.46 -11.25
C CYS A 34 10.35 1.38 -10.39
N TRP A 35 11.00 2.28 -9.65
CA TRP A 35 10.32 3.26 -8.79
C TRP A 35 9.33 4.15 -9.54
N ASN A 36 9.65 4.56 -10.78
CA ASN A 36 8.76 5.40 -11.58
C ASN A 36 7.46 4.68 -11.97
N ASP A 37 7.49 3.36 -12.14
CA ASP A 37 6.28 2.57 -12.40
C ASP A 37 5.38 2.54 -11.17
N ILE A 38 5.97 2.46 -9.98
CA ILE A 38 5.25 2.51 -8.70
C ILE A 38 4.60 3.88 -8.54
N LEU A 39 5.35 4.97 -8.75
CA LEU A 39 4.80 6.33 -8.70
C LEU A 39 3.66 6.52 -9.69
N THR A 40 3.82 6.06 -10.94
CA THR A 40 2.77 6.14 -11.96
C THR A 40 1.53 5.35 -11.56
N SER A 41 1.70 4.22 -10.89
CA SER A 41 0.59 3.39 -10.40
C SER A 41 -0.15 4.11 -9.27
N ILE A 42 0.58 4.69 -8.31
CA ILE A 42 0.03 5.47 -7.20
C ILE A 42 -0.72 6.70 -7.74
N ASP A 43 -0.14 7.45 -8.67
CA ASP A 43 -0.79 8.63 -9.30
C ASP A 43 -2.09 8.27 -10.03
N ARG A 44 -2.20 7.02 -10.51
CA ARG A 44 -3.42 6.48 -11.14
C ARG A 44 -4.42 5.91 -10.13
N GLY A 45 -4.15 6.01 -8.83
CA GLY A 45 -4.96 5.42 -7.77
C GLY A 45 -4.92 3.89 -7.73
N GLN A 46 -3.91 3.27 -8.33
CA GLN A 46 -3.71 1.82 -8.28
C GLN A 46 -3.05 1.43 -6.96
N VAL A 47 -3.53 0.35 -6.37
CA VAL A 47 -3.04 -0.19 -5.10
C VAL A 47 -2.67 -1.67 -5.27
N PRO A 48 -1.83 -2.24 -4.39
CA PRO A 48 -1.53 -3.67 -4.41
C PRO A 48 -2.82 -4.52 -4.35
N PRO A 49 -2.86 -5.67 -5.04
CA PRO A 49 -4.04 -6.54 -5.05
C PRO A 49 -4.42 -6.93 -3.63
N ARG A 50 -5.70 -6.89 -3.30
CA ARG A 50 -6.20 -7.26 -1.98
C ARG A 50 -6.09 -8.78 -1.76
N PRO A 51 -5.24 -9.28 -0.84
CA PRO A 51 -5.19 -10.70 -0.51
C PRO A 51 -6.55 -11.25 -0.06
N GLU A 52 -6.92 -12.40 -0.61
CA GLU A 52 -8.14 -13.14 -0.25
C GLU A 52 -8.15 -13.59 1.21
N SER A 53 -6.95 -13.80 1.78
CA SER A 53 -6.73 -14.17 3.18
C SER A 53 -7.10 -13.06 4.19
N MET A 54 -7.34 -11.82 3.74
CA MET A 54 -7.72 -10.75 4.67
C MET A 54 -9.12 -10.97 5.27
N SER A 55 -9.18 -10.88 6.60
CA SER A 55 -10.43 -10.79 7.35
C SER A 55 -11.21 -9.53 7.00
N ARG A 56 -12.51 -9.46 7.36
CA ARG A 56 -13.32 -8.25 7.16
C ARG A 56 -12.67 -7.01 7.79
N GLN A 57 -12.11 -7.14 8.99
CA GLN A 57 -11.44 -6.05 9.69
C GLN A 57 -10.17 -5.58 8.97
N GLY A 58 -9.35 -6.53 8.48
CA GLY A 58 -8.17 -6.18 7.67
C GLY A 58 -8.56 -5.47 6.37
N ARG A 59 -9.68 -5.87 5.78
CA ARG A 59 -10.27 -5.27 4.59
C ARG A 59 -10.82 -3.87 4.81
N ASP A 60 -11.44 -3.63 5.96
CA ASP A 60 -11.96 -2.32 6.35
C ASP A 60 -10.77 -1.36 6.62
N PHE A 61 -9.73 -1.84 7.30
CA PHE A 61 -8.49 -1.08 7.51
C PHE A 61 -7.78 -0.71 6.19
N TYR A 62 -7.60 -1.69 5.30
CA TYR A 62 -7.00 -1.47 3.98
C TYR A 62 -7.86 -0.57 3.07
N GLY A 63 -9.18 -0.55 3.27
CA GLY A 63 -10.09 0.33 2.54
C GLY A 63 -9.98 1.80 2.95
N LEU A 64 -9.63 2.10 4.21
CA LEU A 64 -9.43 3.46 4.69
C LEU A 64 -8.20 4.14 4.06
N TYR A 65 -7.19 3.34 3.70
CA TYR A 65 -6.01 3.80 2.96
C TYR A 65 -6.33 4.29 1.54
N HIS A 66 -7.47 3.90 0.95
CA HIS A 66 -7.89 4.35 -0.38
C HIS A 66 -8.33 5.83 -0.41
N PHE A 67 -8.44 6.48 0.77
CA PHE A 67 -8.93 7.86 0.92
C PHE A 67 -7.90 8.84 1.49
N LEU A 68 -6.66 8.39 1.73
CA LEU A 68 -5.52 9.23 2.10
C LEU A 68 -4.65 9.51 0.87
#